data_AF-A0A8I0Q606-F1
#
_entry.id   AF-A0A8I0Q606-F1
#
_cell.length_a   1.000
_cell.length_b   1.000
_cell.length_c   1.000
_cell.angle_alpha   90.00
_cell.angle_beta   90.00
_cell.angle_gamma   90.00
#
_symmetry.space_group_name_H-M   'P 1'
#
loop_
_entity.id
_entity.type
_entity.pdbx_description
1 polymer ?
#
loop_
_entity_poly.entity_id
_entity_poly.type
_entity_poly.pdbx_seq_one_letter_code
_entity_poly.pdbx_strand_id
1 'polypeptide(L)'
;MWPFRRKQPENRSMTIDELLSLTGVPNTKSGEYVSPSVAEGLPAVMNAVTVISEAVASMPCYLYRSHNDKGRESREWLNDHPVDYLLNEMPNDCQTAFQFKRTLMRHCLLNGNAYAVIRWGRDGQPESLHPYPP
;
A
#
# COMPACT_ATOMS: atom_id res chain seq x y z
N MET A 1 -35.62 -29.63 7.78
CA MET A 1 -35.34 -28.36 8.48
C MET A 1 -33.83 -28.14 8.41
N TRP A 2 -33.36 -27.35 7.44
CA TRP A 2 -31.94 -27.22 7.07
C TRP A 2 -31.24 -26.22 8.02
N PRO A 3 -30.07 -26.52 8.62
CA PRO A 3 -29.49 -25.65 9.66
C PRO A 3 -28.55 -24.62 9.04
N PHE A 4 -29.07 -23.45 8.64
CA PHE A 4 -28.25 -22.29 8.35
C PHE A 4 -28.35 -21.29 9.50
N ARG A 5 -27.33 -21.28 10.37
CA ARG A 5 -27.15 -20.25 11.39
C ARG A 5 -26.82 -18.93 10.67
N ARG A 6 -27.72 -17.95 10.71
CA ARG A 6 -27.46 -16.60 10.16
C ARG A 6 -26.17 -16.07 10.78
N LYS A 7 -25.21 -15.71 9.93
CA LYS A 7 -23.98 -15.02 10.32
C LYS A 7 -24.39 -13.73 11.04
N GLN A 8 -23.86 -13.49 12.24
CA GLN A 8 -24.16 -12.25 12.96
C GLN A 8 -23.71 -11.06 12.10
N PRO A 9 -24.51 -9.98 12.03
CA PRO A 9 -24.12 -8.79 11.29
C PRO A 9 -22.83 -8.22 11.90
N GLU A 10 -21.83 -8.02 11.05
CA GLU A 10 -20.54 -7.46 11.44
C GLU A 10 -20.72 -5.97 11.71
N ASN A 11 -20.62 -5.55 12.98
CA ASN A 11 -20.58 -4.14 13.35
C ASN A 11 -19.18 -3.61 13.04
N ARG A 12 -19.01 -2.96 11.88
CA ARG A 12 -17.78 -2.21 11.57
C ARG A 12 -17.80 -0.90 12.36
N SER A 13 -16.72 -0.60 13.08
CA SER A 13 -16.52 0.72 13.65
C SER A 13 -16.36 1.73 12.50
N MET A 14 -17.17 2.79 12.50
CA MET A 14 -16.99 3.88 11.55
C MET A 14 -15.62 4.52 11.75
N THR A 15 -14.92 4.82 10.66
CA THR A 15 -13.69 5.62 10.75
C THR A 15 -14.05 7.07 11.08
N ILE A 16 -13.09 7.83 11.63
CA ILE A 16 -13.31 9.24 11.98
C ILE A 16 -13.72 10.05 10.74
N ASP A 17 -13.16 9.73 9.57
CA ASP A 17 -13.52 10.39 8.32
C ASP A 17 -14.95 10.10 7.89
N GLU A 18 -15.42 8.87 8.09
CA GLU A 18 -16.80 8.48 7.78
C GLU A 18 -17.79 9.23 8.69
N LEU A 19 -17.47 9.37 9.98
CA LEU A 19 -18.25 10.17 10.92
C LEU A 19 -18.24 11.67 10.55
N LEU A 20 -17.08 12.23 10.22
CA LEU A 20 -16.97 13.64 9.83
C LEU A 20 -17.73 13.95 8.54
N SER A 21 -17.68 13.03 7.56
CA SER A 21 -18.46 13.15 6.33
C SER A 21 -19.98 13.11 6.60
N LEU A 22 -20.43 12.24 7.50
CA LEU A 22 -21.84 12.09 7.87
C LEU A 22 -22.36 13.28 8.68
N THR A 23 -21.51 13.84 9.54
CA THR A 23 -21.85 14.98 10.41
C THR A 23 -21.70 16.32 9.71
N GLY A 24 -21.18 16.35 8.49
CA GLY A 24 -21.04 17.56 7.68
C GLY A 24 -20.10 18.60 8.27
N VAL A 25 -19.17 18.19 9.14
CA VAL A 25 -18.19 19.09 9.74
C VAL A 25 -17.14 19.44 8.67
N PRO A 26 -17.04 20.70 8.22
CA PRO A 26 -16.14 21.06 7.14
C PRO A 26 -14.68 21.05 7.60
N ASN A 27 -13.78 20.56 6.74
CA ASN A 27 -12.33 20.65 6.94
C ASN A 27 -11.64 21.63 5.98
N THR A 28 -12.41 22.33 5.13
CA THR A 28 -11.91 23.30 4.15
C THR A 28 -12.50 24.69 4.33
N LYS A 29 -11.82 25.73 3.79
CA LYS A 29 -12.31 27.12 3.81
C LYS A 29 -13.56 27.35 2.96
N SER A 30 -13.83 26.49 1.98
CA SER A 30 -15.04 26.56 1.15
C SER A 30 -16.27 25.94 1.82
N GLY A 31 -16.11 25.30 2.99
CA GLY A 31 -17.20 24.66 3.72
C GLY A 31 -17.52 23.23 3.27
N GLU A 32 -16.74 22.68 2.34
CA GLU A 32 -16.89 21.29 1.88
C GLU A 32 -15.99 20.36 2.69
N TYR A 33 -16.48 19.17 3.01
CA TYR A 33 -15.66 18.13 3.61
C TYR A 33 -14.93 17.34 2.52
N VAL A 34 -13.60 17.35 2.56
CA VAL A 34 -12.75 16.65 1.59
C VAL A 34 -12.04 15.50 2.30
N SER A 35 -12.39 14.27 1.93
CA SER A 35 -11.66 13.05 2.29
C SER A 35 -10.93 12.49 1.06
N PRO A 36 -9.99 11.54 1.24
CA PRO A 36 -9.38 10.78 0.15
C PRO A 36 -10.39 10.22 -0.86
N SER A 37 -11.50 9.65 -0.37
CA SER A 37 -12.55 9.07 -1.21
C SER A 37 -13.34 10.15 -1.97
N VAL A 38 -13.61 11.30 -1.35
CA VAL A 38 -14.25 12.44 -2.02
C VAL A 38 -13.32 13.04 -3.08
N ALA A 39 -12.03 13.17 -2.77
CA ALA A 39 -11.02 13.67 -3.69
C ALA A 39 -10.87 12.77 -4.92
N GLU A 40 -10.82 11.45 -4.74
CA GLU A 40 -10.73 10.49 -5.85
C GLU A 40 -12.01 10.45 -6.71
N GLY A 41 -13.15 10.92 -6.19
CA GLY A 41 -14.36 11.13 -6.98
C GLY A 41 -14.19 12.12 -8.14
N LEU A 42 -13.19 13.01 -8.09
CA LEU A 42 -12.84 13.90 -9.19
C LEU A 42 -12.01 13.16 -10.25
N PRO A 43 -12.46 13.06 -11.52
CA PRO A 43 -11.75 12.31 -12.55
C PRO A 43 -10.31 12.79 -12.79
N ALA A 44 -10.06 14.08 -12.61
CA ALA A 44 -8.71 14.66 -12.72
C ALA A 44 -7.76 14.10 -11.66
N VAL A 45 -8.23 13.99 -10.40
CA VAL A 45 -7.44 13.45 -9.28
C VAL A 45 -7.25 11.95 -9.46
N MET A 46 -8.33 11.22 -9.78
CA MET A 46 -8.27 9.78 -10.05
C MET A 46 -7.22 9.46 -11.11
N ASN A 47 -7.22 10.19 -12.23
CA ASN A 47 -6.26 9.97 -13.31
C ASN A 47 -4.83 10.32 -12.90
N ALA A 48 -4.61 11.46 -12.23
CA ALA A 48 -3.28 11.86 -11.78
C ALA A 48 -2.66 10.82 -10.82
N VAL A 49 -3.44 10.39 -9.81
CA VAL A 49 -3.03 9.34 -8.86
C VAL A 49 -2.76 8.02 -9.58
N THR A 50 -3.62 7.64 -10.54
CA THR A 50 -3.46 6.42 -11.33
C THR A 50 -2.15 6.44 -12.11
N VAL A 51 -1.89 7.48 -12.89
CA VAL A 51 -0.69 7.61 -13.73
C VAL A 51 0.58 7.53 -12.89
N ILE A 52 0.65 8.28 -11.78
CA ILE A 52 1.84 8.28 -10.92
C ILE A 52 2.03 6.90 -10.27
N SER A 53 0.96 6.32 -9.73
CA SER A 53 1.02 5.02 -9.05
C SER A 53 1.43 3.88 -9.98
N GLU A 54 0.95 3.87 -11.22
CA GLU A 54 1.28 2.86 -12.23
C GLU A 54 2.70 3.04 -12.77
N ALA A 55 3.12 4.30 -13.00
CA ALA A 55 4.49 4.59 -13.41
C ALA A 55 5.50 4.05 -12.38
N VAL A 56 5.29 4.30 -11.09
CA VAL A 56 6.18 3.79 -10.04
C VAL A 56 6.06 2.28 -9.88
N ALA A 57 4.85 1.72 -9.97
CA ALA A 57 4.66 0.28 -9.87
C ALA A 57 5.33 -0.51 -11.01
N SER A 58 5.48 0.10 -12.19
CA SER A 58 6.14 -0.51 -13.35
C SER A 58 7.67 -0.63 -13.19
N MET A 59 8.27 0.11 -12.25
CA MET A 59 9.72 0.11 -12.05
C MET A 59 10.16 -1.10 -11.21
N PRO A 60 11.14 -1.90 -11.69
CA PRO A 60 11.76 -2.93 -10.87
C PRO A 60 12.56 -2.29 -9.73
N CYS A 61 12.57 -2.94 -8.58
CA CYS A 61 13.31 -2.51 -7.39
C CYS A 61 14.40 -3.54 -7.11
N TYR A 62 15.61 -3.27 -7.59
CA TYR A 62 16.74 -4.18 -7.45
C TYR A 62 17.46 -3.97 -6.11
N LEU A 63 17.74 -5.08 -5.42
CA LEU A 63 18.50 -5.05 -4.17
C LEU A 63 20.01 -5.11 -4.44
N TYR A 64 20.75 -4.10 -3.97
CA TYR A 64 22.20 -4.09 -4.08
C TYR A 64 22.87 -4.24 -2.71
N ARG A 65 23.94 -5.05 -2.64
CA ARG A 65 24.87 -5.08 -1.51
C ARG A 65 26.00 -4.09 -1.78
N SER A 66 26.18 -3.15 -0.87
CA SER A 66 27.34 -2.25 -0.90
C SER A 66 28.53 -2.94 -0.23
N HIS A 67 29.65 -3.00 -0.96
CA HIS A 67 30.94 -3.44 -0.46
C HIS A 67 31.89 -2.24 -0.48
N ASN A 68 32.67 -2.09 0.58
CA ASN A 68 33.73 -1.10 0.64
C ASN A 68 35.04 -1.81 0.94
N ASP A 69 35.82 -2.09 -0.10
CA ASP A 69 37.18 -2.61 0.05
C ASP A 69 38.18 -1.52 -0.33
N LYS A 70 39.04 -1.16 0.64
CA LYS A 70 40.12 -0.17 0.50
C LYS A 70 39.69 1.17 -0.12
N GLY A 71 38.50 1.65 0.19
CA GLY A 71 38.00 2.97 -0.27
C GLY A 71 37.39 2.98 -1.66
N ARG A 72 37.20 1.82 -2.31
CA ARG A 72 36.34 1.68 -3.49
C ARG A 72 35.01 1.08 -3.08
N GLU A 73 33.94 1.84 -3.28
CA GLU A 73 32.57 1.34 -3.18
C GLU A 73 32.26 0.50 -4.43
N SER A 74 31.93 -0.77 -4.24
CA SER A 74 31.34 -1.61 -5.29
C SER A 74 29.93 -2.03 -4.87
N ARG A 75 29.05 -2.18 -5.87
CA ARG A 75 27.66 -2.60 -5.67
C ARG A 75 27.42 -3.90 -6.43
N GLU A 76 27.05 -4.93 -5.70
CA GLU A 76 26.68 -6.23 -6.25
C GLU A 76 25.16 -6.36 -6.23
N TRP A 77 24.55 -6.72 -7.36
CA TRP A 77 23.11 -7.01 -7.41
C TRP A 77 22.86 -8.38 -6.77
N LEU A 78 21.96 -8.42 -5.78
CA LEU A 78 21.52 -9.62 -5.09
C LEU A 78 20.18 -10.10 -5.65
N ASN A 79 20.22 -10.80 -6.78
CA ASN A 79 19.01 -11.34 -7.43
C ASN A 79 18.39 -12.55 -6.70
N ASP A 80 19.16 -13.26 -5.87
CA ASP A 80 18.71 -14.46 -5.13
C ASP A 80 18.21 -14.13 -3.70
N HIS A 81 18.10 -12.84 -3.35
CA HIS A 81 17.65 -12.45 -2.02
C HIS A 81 16.11 -12.45 -1.94
N PRO A 82 15.50 -12.97 -0.85
CA PRO A 82 14.04 -13.04 -0.72
C PRO A 82 13.35 -11.68 -0.88
N VAL A 83 13.99 -10.60 -0.43
CA VAL A 83 13.47 -9.23 -0.61
C VAL A 83 13.37 -8.82 -2.08
N ASP A 84 14.31 -9.21 -2.94
CA ASP A 84 14.26 -8.88 -4.38
C ASP A 84 13.05 -9.60 -5.02
N TYR A 85 12.84 -10.87 -4.67
CA TYR A 85 11.66 -11.65 -5.08
C TYR A 85 10.34 -11.02 -4.60
N LEU A 86 10.23 -10.64 -3.32
CA LEU A 86 9.01 -10.04 -2.77
C LEU A 86 8.67 -8.69 -3.43
N LEU A 87 9.68 -7.89 -3.78
CA LEU A 87 9.48 -6.57 -4.36
C LEU A 87 9.24 -6.61 -5.88
N ASN A 88 9.67 -7.65 -6.59
CA ASN A 88 9.59 -7.70 -8.05
C ASN A 88 8.62 -8.75 -8.60
N GLU A 89 8.44 -9.87 -7.90
CA GLU A 89 7.60 -10.98 -8.36
C GLU A 89 6.30 -11.04 -7.56
N MET A 90 6.39 -11.49 -6.30
CA MET A 90 5.22 -11.87 -5.51
C MET A 90 5.36 -11.42 -4.05
N PRO A 91 4.76 -10.28 -3.67
CA PRO A 91 4.84 -9.75 -2.31
C PRO A 91 4.00 -10.56 -1.32
N ASN A 92 2.89 -11.14 -1.78
CA ASN A 92 2.03 -12.02 -0.99
C ASN A 92 1.15 -12.89 -1.90
N ASP A 93 0.40 -13.80 -1.31
CA ASP A 93 -0.46 -14.76 -2.04
C ASP A 93 -1.66 -14.13 -2.76
N CYS A 94 -1.95 -12.86 -2.50
CA CYS A 94 -3.19 -12.21 -2.91
C CYS A 94 -3.01 -11.20 -4.05
N GLN A 95 -1.79 -10.70 -4.29
CA GLN A 95 -1.53 -9.64 -5.26
C GLN A 95 -0.14 -9.74 -5.90
N THR A 96 0.01 -9.16 -7.08
CA THR A 96 1.32 -9.05 -7.76
C THR A 96 2.17 -7.91 -7.18
N ALA A 97 3.49 -7.93 -7.43
CA ALA A 97 4.38 -6.85 -7.03
C ALA A 97 3.94 -5.48 -7.58
N PHE A 98 3.44 -5.45 -8.81
CA PHE A 98 2.85 -4.25 -9.41
C PHE A 98 1.66 -3.73 -8.61
N GLN A 99 0.70 -4.59 -8.29
CA GLN A 99 -0.48 -4.21 -7.51
C GLN A 99 -0.11 -3.71 -6.11
N PHE A 100 0.87 -4.34 -5.47
CA PHE A 100 1.38 -3.91 -4.16
C PHE A 100 2.01 -2.52 -4.21
N LYS A 101 2.97 -2.28 -5.12
CA LYS A 101 3.62 -0.97 -5.28
C LYS A 101 2.60 0.12 -5.63
N ARG A 102 1.65 -0.19 -6.53
CA ARG A 102 0.57 0.73 -6.92
C ARG A 102 -0.29 1.10 -5.73
N THR A 103 -0.67 0.12 -4.91
CA THR A 103 -1.50 0.32 -3.71
C THR A 103 -0.78 1.19 -2.68
N LEU A 104 0.50 0.90 -2.39
CA LEU A 104 1.30 1.73 -1.48
C LEU A 104 1.46 3.16 -1.99
N MET A 105 1.73 3.34 -3.28
CA MET A 105 1.85 4.69 -3.85
C MET A 105 0.51 5.44 -3.78
N ARG A 106 -0.62 4.77 -4.04
CA ARG A 106 -1.95 5.36 -3.85
C ARG A 106 -2.21 5.79 -2.41
N HIS A 107 -1.88 4.93 -1.43
CA HIS A 107 -2.02 5.28 -0.01
C HIS A 107 -1.20 6.54 0.32
N CYS A 108 0.05 6.60 -0.13
CA CYS A 108 0.95 7.74 0.07
C CYS A 108 0.40 9.03 -0.55
N LEU A 109 -0.06 8.98 -1.81
CA LEU A 109 -0.57 10.17 -2.52
C LEU A 109 -1.87 10.72 -1.93
N LEU A 110 -2.74 9.85 -1.43
CA LEU A 110 -4.05 10.25 -0.92
C LEU A 110 -4.04 10.59 0.58
N ASN A 111 -3.25 9.88 1.38
CA ASN A 111 -3.26 9.98 2.86
C ASN A 111 -1.95 10.52 3.43
N GLY A 112 -0.93 10.77 2.60
CA GLY A 112 0.39 11.24 3.00
C GLY A 112 1.35 10.13 3.46
N ASN A 113 0.85 8.95 3.83
CA ASN A 113 1.66 7.82 4.28
C ASN A 113 1.18 6.50 3.66
N ALA A 114 2.07 5.52 3.60
CA ALA A 114 1.77 4.17 3.18
C ALA A 114 2.44 3.17 4.12
N TYR A 115 1.71 2.12 4.47
CA TYR A 115 2.16 1.12 5.42
C TYR A 115 2.04 -0.28 4.83
N ALA A 116 3.02 -1.12 5.15
CA ALA A 116 2.99 -2.55 4.85
C ALA A 116 3.40 -3.33 6.09
N VAL A 117 2.63 -4.35 6.41
CA VAL A 117 2.94 -5.32 7.47
C VAL A 117 3.85 -6.38 6.88
N ILE A 118 5.01 -6.56 7.50
CA ILE A 118 5.97 -7.60 7.14
C ILE A 118 5.63 -8.84 7.95
N ARG A 119 5.36 -9.95 7.26
CA ARG A 119 5.35 -11.28 7.89
C ARG A 119 6.76 -11.84 7.83
N TRP A 120 7.27 -12.21 8.98
CA TRP A 120 8.61 -12.80 9.13
C TRP A 120 8.52 -14.31 9.20
N GLY A 121 9.38 -14.98 8.44
CA GLY A 121 9.58 -16.42 8.52
C GLY A 121 10.36 -16.81 9.79
N ARG A 122 10.41 -18.11 10.08
CA ARG A 122 11.15 -18.65 11.24
C ARG A 122 12.66 -18.41 11.15
N ASP A 123 13.17 -18.25 9.93
CA ASP A 123 14.58 -18.03 9.63
C ASP A 123 14.98 -16.54 9.77
N GLY A 124 14.06 -15.68 10.19
CA GLY A 124 14.27 -14.23 10.34
C GLY A 124 14.26 -13.46 9.01
N GLN A 125 14.00 -14.13 7.89
CA GLN A 125 13.82 -13.51 6.58
C GLN A 125 12.35 -13.06 6.38
N PRO A 126 12.10 -11.98 5.63
CA PRO A 126 10.73 -11.59 5.28
C PRO A 126 10.11 -12.63 4.34
N GLU A 127 8.91 -13.08 4.67
CA GLU A 127 8.15 -14.08 3.92
C GLU A 127 7.05 -13.45 3.07
N SER A 128 6.38 -12.41 3.57
CA SER A 128 5.35 -11.69 2.80
C SER A 128 5.17 -10.24 3.26
N LEU A 129 4.68 -9.42 2.34
CA LEU A 129 4.36 -8.01 2.54
C LEU A 129 2.87 -7.78 2.28
N HIS A 130 2.14 -7.31 3.30
CA HIS A 130 0.72 -7.02 3.20
C HIS A 130 0.47 -5.51 3.36
N PRO A 131 -0.18 -4.84 2.40
CA PRO A 131 -0.50 -3.43 2.52
C PRO A 131 -1.51 -3.24 3.65
N TYR A 132 -1.31 -2.20 4.45
CA TYR A 132 -2.21 -1.81 5.51
C TYR A 132 -2.89 -0.48 5.13
N PRO A 133 -4.23 -0.39 5.24
CA PRO A 133 -4.93 0.87 5.04
C PRO A 133 -4.43 1.93 6.03
N PRO A 134 -4.15 3.16 5.57
CA PRO A 134 -3.72 4.25 6.44
C PRO A 134 -4.84 4.77 7.37
#